data_AF-A0A542FV18-F1
#
_entry.id   AF-A0A542FV18-F1
#
_cell.length_a   1.000
_cell.length_b   1.000
_cell.length_c   1.000
_cell.angle_alpha   90.00
_cell.angle_beta   90.00
_cell.angle_gamma   90.00
#
_symmetry.space_group_name_H-M   'P 1'
#
loop_
_entity.id
_entity.type
_entity.pdbx_description
1 polymer ?
#
loop_
_entity_poly.entity_id
_entity_poly.type
_entity_poly.pdbx_seq_one_letter_code
_entity_poly.pdbx_strand_id
1 'polypeptide(L)'
;MENAEADAPIDESPDREDPRDEASTRPRASRKAAATWAIGVGAVMLVGAAAAAVHVVANRTYDAAHADLEAAVVIGIDAEERLDLLLTGIEGSLLSAGQILDSSRDDLVDATARAAFETAVAAQATVAADAETVLDEGVDDGTAEKPAWTWELFGEASALDERARAVEDTIDRMDEARTRLDDSGEPVDTAARALYASAAAPATAFEAAHVSANAVVVLDFRDAAEAVVGQTAVGSGAAVAFSTYAQRAEALTASSASELAEKAGPLMGTRLEIEAYARSIAGGVVLDFDWAQIVAGTGGSAGMGGTATWNAVRGGFSTITLSHSVAEEWPDANARALVAHEVGHAITSKCSDKFDSADDAANEEWATAWAISMGHTAEGNGVYAYGYPSQAMIDIAATCR
;
A
#
# COMPACT_ATOMS: atom_id res chain seq x y z
N MET A 1 -42.89 59.54 1.42
CA MET A 1 -43.39 58.62 0.39
C MET A 1 -44.68 58.03 0.93
N GLU A 2 -45.74 58.83 0.98
CA GLU A 2 -46.76 59.03 -0.09
C GLU A 2 -47.68 57.79 -0.20
N ASN A 3 -48.88 57.84 0.40
CA ASN A 3 -50.17 58.42 -0.10
C ASN A 3 -50.86 57.44 -1.07
N ALA A 4 -52.18 57.18 -1.12
CA ALA A 4 -53.45 57.68 -0.56
C ALA A 4 -54.49 56.55 -0.85
N GLU A 5 -55.53 56.22 -0.06
CA GLU A 5 -56.77 56.93 0.31
C GLU A 5 -57.65 57.46 -0.86
N ALA A 6 -58.97 57.24 -0.69
CA ALA A 6 -60.15 57.81 -1.40
C ALA A 6 -60.60 57.07 -2.69
N ASP A 7 -61.88 56.94 -3.06
CA ASP A 7 -63.17 57.35 -2.49
C ASP A 7 -64.29 56.67 -3.33
N ALA A 8 -65.50 56.57 -2.80
CA ALA A 8 -66.75 56.35 -3.58
C ALA A 8 -67.16 57.69 -4.29
N PRO A 9 -68.37 57.98 -4.84
CA PRO A 9 -69.69 57.29 -4.85
C PRO A 9 -70.57 57.53 -6.14
N ILE A 10 -71.91 57.41 -5.99
CA ILE A 10 -73.05 57.99 -6.77
C ILE A 10 -73.62 57.06 -7.87
N ASP A 11 -74.79 56.43 -7.71
CA ASP A 11 -76.18 56.92 -7.60
C ASP A 11 -76.79 57.34 -8.95
N GLU A 12 -77.75 56.54 -9.44
CA GLU A 12 -78.87 56.99 -10.28
C GLU A 12 -79.98 55.91 -10.30
N SER A 13 -81.04 56.17 -9.53
CA SER A 13 -82.45 55.83 -9.84
C SER A 13 -83.07 57.04 -10.56
N PRO A 14 -84.17 56.96 -11.34
CA PRO A 14 -85.39 56.16 -11.08
C PRO A 14 -86.03 55.53 -12.34
N ASP A 15 -87.00 54.63 -12.22
CA ASP A 15 -88.39 55.04 -12.42
C ASP A 15 -89.41 54.10 -11.76
N ARG A 16 -90.52 54.74 -11.42
CA ARG A 16 -91.52 54.39 -10.42
C ARG A 16 -92.86 54.24 -11.12
N GLU A 17 -93.46 53.06 -11.07
CA GLU A 17 -94.91 52.88 -11.18
C GLU A 17 -95.39 51.82 -10.17
N ASP A 18 -96.39 52.22 -9.41
CA ASP A 18 -97.08 51.59 -8.28
C ASP A 18 -98.57 51.44 -8.70
N PRO A 19 -99.49 50.77 -7.99
CA PRO A 19 -99.46 49.58 -7.14
C PRO A 19 -100.40 48.47 -7.69
N ARG A 20 -100.22 47.21 -7.26
CA ARG A 20 -101.36 46.30 -7.07
C ARG A 20 -101.24 45.57 -5.74
N ASP A 21 -102.17 45.91 -4.87
CA ASP A 21 -102.52 45.20 -3.64
C ASP A 21 -102.81 43.72 -3.93
N GLU A 22 -101.93 42.83 -3.46
CA GLU A 22 -102.31 41.48 -3.07
C GLU A 22 -101.69 41.17 -1.71
N ALA A 23 -102.56 41.11 -0.70
CA ALA A 23 -102.23 40.76 0.68
C ALA A 23 -101.67 39.34 0.75
N SER A 24 -100.34 39.21 0.70
CA SER A 24 -99.62 37.97 0.99
C SER A 24 -99.69 37.68 2.49
N THR A 25 -100.55 36.70 2.81
CA THR A 25 -100.67 36.06 4.12
C THR A 25 -99.30 35.57 4.61
N ARG A 26 -98.77 36.18 5.69
CA ARG A 26 -97.62 35.65 6.44
C ARG A 26 -97.94 34.25 6.95
N PRO A 27 -97.23 33.20 6.51
CA PRO A 27 -97.40 31.88 7.09
C PRO A 27 -96.85 31.92 8.51
N ARG A 28 -97.69 31.56 9.50
CA ARG A 28 -97.21 31.20 10.83
C ARG A 28 -96.28 30.00 10.69
N ALA A 29 -94.97 30.23 10.69
CA ALA A 29 -93.97 29.17 10.72
C ALA A 29 -94.22 28.29 11.96
N SER A 30 -94.48 27.01 11.74
CA SER A 30 -94.72 26.05 12.80
C SER A 30 -93.43 25.88 13.60
N ARG A 31 -93.49 26.02 14.94
CA ARG A 31 -92.33 25.79 15.83
C ARG A 31 -91.71 24.39 15.69
N LYS A 32 -92.41 23.44 15.05
CA LYS A 32 -91.92 22.09 14.74
C LYS A 32 -91.00 22.06 13.51
N ALA A 33 -91.20 22.92 12.52
CA ALA A 33 -90.37 23.00 11.32
C ALA A 33 -88.99 23.65 11.59
N ALA A 34 -88.92 24.58 12.56
CA ALA A 34 -87.65 25.19 12.99
C ALA A 34 -86.77 24.21 13.79
N ALA A 35 -87.37 23.33 14.60
CA ALA A 35 -86.64 22.31 15.35
C ALA A 35 -86.05 21.21 14.45
N THR A 36 -86.77 20.77 13.41
CA THR A 36 -86.24 19.82 12.42
C THR A 36 -85.15 20.43 11.56
N TRP A 37 -85.24 21.72 11.21
CA TRP A 37 -84.15 22.44 10.55
C TRP A 37 -82.90 22.58 11.43
N ALA A 38 -83.06 22.90 12.72
CA ALA A 38 -81.94 23.01 13.65
C ALA A 38 -81.22 21.67 13.88
N ILE A 39 -81.96 20.56 13.95
CA ILE A 39 -81.38 19.20 14.04
C ILE A 39 -80.65 18.83 12.74
N GLY A 40 -81.22 19.16 11.58
CA GLY A 40 -80.57 18.94 10.28
C GLY A 40 -79.28 19.73 10.12
N VAL A 41 -79.29 21.03 10.45
CA VAL A 41 -78.09 21.88 10.43
C VAL A 41 -77.05 21.40 11.43
N GLY A 42 -77.46 21.01 12.64
CA GLY A 42 -76.56 20.43 13.65
C GLY A 42 -75.90 19.13 13.19
N ALA A 43 -76.64 18.24 12.54
CA ALA A 43 -76.11 16.99 11.98
C ALA A 43 -75.12 17.26 10.84
N VAL A 44 -75.41 18.20 9.93
CA VAL A 44 -74.50 18.61 8.85
C VAL A 44 -73.22 19.24 9.42
N MET A 45 -73.32 20.09 10.44
CA MET A 45 -72.15 20.68 11.09
C MET A 45 -71.29 19.62 11.80
N LEU A 46 -71.91 18.61 12.42
CA LEU A 46 -71.18 17.52 13.07
C LEU A 46 -70.45 16.63 12.04
N VAL A 47 -71.10 16.32 10.91
CA VAL A 47 -70.45 15.60 9.79
C VAL A 47 -69.33 16.43 9.18
N GLY A 48 -69.52 17.74 8.99
CA GLY A 48 -68.48 18.65 8.51
C GLY A 48 -67.29 18.74 9.46
N ALA A 49 -67.53 18.83 10.77
CA ALA A 49 -66.49 18.83 11.79
C ALA A 49 -65.73 17.49 11.84
N ALA A 50 -66.42 16.36 11.71
CA ALA A 50 -65.79 15.05 11.63
C ALA A 50 -64.93 14.92 10.36
N ALA A 51 -65.43 15.35 9.20
CA ALA A 51 -64.67 15.34 7.94
C ALA A 51 -63.43 16.24 8.01
N ALA A 52 -63.56 17.44 8.60
CA ALA A 52 -62.42 18.33 8.84
C ALA A 52 -61.39 17.71 9.79
N ALA A 53 -61.83 17.05 10.86
CA ALA A 53 -60.94 16.36 11.79
C ALA A 53 -60.17 15.20 11.11
N VAL A 54 -60.86 14.38 10.31
CA VAL A 54 -60.21 13.29 9.54
C VAL A 54 -59.22 13.86 8.53
N HIS A 55 -59.56 14.95 7.85
CA HIS A 55 -58.65 15.62 6.93
C HIS A 55 -57.40 16.16 7.63
N VAL A 56 -57.53 16.78 8.81
CA VAL A 56 -56.39 17.23 9.63
C VAL A 56 -55.51 16.06 10.06
N VAL A 57 -56.10 14.91 10.43
CA VAL A 57 -55.35 13.70 10.75
C VAL A 57 -54.58 13.20 9.53
N ALA A 58 -55.24 13.06 8.38
CA ALA A 58 -54.61 12.61 7.13
C ALA A 58 -53.42 13.52 6.74
N ASN A 59 -53.58 14.83 6.87
CA ASN A 59 -52.55 15.81 6.58
C ASN A 59 -51.32 15.65 7.49
N ARG A 60 -51.55 15.43 8.79
CA ARG A 60 -50.47 15.20 9.77
C ARG A 60 -49.77 13.86 9.58
N THR A 61 -50.52 12.81 9.22
CA THR A 61 -49.95 11.50 8.93
C THR A 61 -49.05 11.57 7.71
N TYR A 62 -49.48 12.26 6.66
CA TYR A 62 -48.63 12.54 5.50
C TYR A 62 -47.37 13.34 5.88
N ASP A 63 -47.52 14.43 6.63
CA ASP A 63 -46.38 15.29 7.01
C ASP A 63 -45.36 14.53 7.88
N ALA A 64 -45.83 13.62 8.75
CA ALA A 64 -44.96 12.76 9.54
C ALA A 64 -44.22 11.75 8.66
N ALA A 65 -44.94 11.00 7.80
CA ALA A 65 -44.33 10.02 6.89
C ALA A 65 -43.31 10.67 5.93
N HIS A 66 -43.59 11.89 5.45
CA HIS A 66 -42.67 12.65 4.62
C HIS A 66 -41.41 13.06 5.40
N ALA A 67 -41.56 13.58 6.63
CA ALA A 67 -40.42 13.95 7.47
C ALA A 67 -39.57 12.73 7.85
N ASP A 68 -40.20 11.57 8.07
CA ASP A 68 -39.52 10.31 8.37
C ASP A 68 -38.71 9.83 7.15
N LEU A 69 -39.29 9.90 5.93
CA LEU A 69 -38.55 9.63 4.69
C LEU A 69 -37.37 10.59 4.50
N GLU A 70 -37.57 11.91 4.65
CA GLU A 70 -36.47 12.89 4.53
C GLU A 70 -35.32 12.59 5.52
N ALA A 71 -35.66 12.23 6.76
CA ALA A 71 -34.67 11.84 7.76
C ALA A 71 -33.92 10.57 7.36
N ALA A 72 -34.64 9.54 6.87
CA ALA A 72 -34.04 8.30 6.39
C ALA A 72 -33.09 8.54 5.20
N VAL A 73 -33.48 9.37 4.23
CA VAL A 73 -32.65 9.72 3.07
C VAL A 73 -31.36 10.41 3.48
N VAL A 74 -31.41 11.36 4.43
CA VAL A 74 -30.20 12.04 4.93
C VAL A 74 -29.23 11.05 5.58
N ILE A 75 -29.74 10.09 6.36
CA ILE A 75 -28.92 9.03 6.96
C ILE A 75 -28.35 8.11 5.87
N GLY A 76 -29.17 7.79 4.86
CA GLY A 76 -28.77 7.00 3.70
C GLY A 76 -27.58 7.59 2.96
N ILE A 77 -27.62 8.89 2.64
CA ILE A 77 -26.53 9.56 1.93
C ILE A 77 -25.21 9.52 2.75
N ASP A 78 -25.27 9.71 4.07
CA ASP A 78 -24.09 9.60 4.93
C ASP A 78 -23.55 8.15 5.01
N ALA A 79 -24.44 7.14 4.96
CA ALA A 79 -24.02 5.74 4.87
C ALA A 79 -23.36 5.42 3.52
N GLU A 80 -23.91 5.93 2.42
CA GLU A 80 -23.38 5.80 1.06
C GLU A 80 -21.97 6.42 0.96
N GLU A 81 -21.80 7.69 1.38
CA GLU A 81 -20.49 8.37 1.36
C GLU A 81 -19.42 7.62 2.17
N ARG A 82 -19.78 7.04 3.32
CA ARG A 82 -18.84 6.27 4.14
C ARG A 82 -18.42 4.97 3.46
N LEU A 83 -19.36 4.27 2.82
CA LEU A 83 -19.07 3.04 2.10
C LEU A 83 -18.20 3.32 0.87
N ASP A 84 -18.51 4.37 0.11
CA ASP A 84 -17.72 4.81 -1.06
C ASP A 84 -16.27 5.16 -0.71
N LEU A 85 -16.07 5.93 0.39
CA LEU A 85 -14.73 6.27 0.86
C LEU A 85 -13.91 5.03 1.27
N LEU A 86 -14.54 4.06 1.94
CA LEU A 86 -13.87 2.81 2.30
C LEU A 86 -13.53 1.98 1.06
N LEU A 87 -14.47 1.86 0.13
CA LEU A 87 -14.29 1.13 -1.13
C LEU A 87 -13.12 1.71 -1.93
N THR A 88 -13.07 3.03 -2.11
CA THR A 88 -11.96 3.73 -2.77
C THR A 88 -10.60 3.42 -2.12
N GLY A 89 -10.57 3.35 -0.78
CA GLY A 89 -9.36 2.96 -0.04
C GLY A 89 -8.92 1.51 -0.32
N ILE A 90 -9.88 0.59 -0.36
CA ILE A 90 -9.64 -0.83 -0.67
C ILE A 90 -9.18 -1.01 -2.11
N GLU A 91 -9.77 -0.31 -3.08
CA GLU A 91 -9.33 -0.35 -4.48
C GLU A 91 -7.88 0.09 -4.65
N GLY A 92 -7.46 1.15 -3.95
CA GLY A 92 -6.06 1.58 -3.92
C GLY A 92 -5.12 0.52 -3.32
N SER A 93 -5.59 -0.19 -2.28
CA SER A 93 -4.86 -1.32 -1.69
C SER A 93 -4.76 -2.50 -2.66
N LEU A 94 -5.86 -2.86 -3.34
CA LEU A 94 -5.91 -3.94 -4.34
C LEU A 94 -4.99 -3.65 -5.54
N LEU A 95 -4.93 -2.40 -6.00
CA LEU A 95 -3.99 -1.99 -7.05
C LEU A 95 -2.53 -2.21 -6.60
N SER A 96 -2.21 -1.81 -5.37
CA SER A 96 -0.88 -2.01 -4.79
C SER A 96 -0.57 -3.51 -4.61
N ALA A 97 -1.55 -4.30 -4.18
CA ALA A 97 -1.42 -5.74 -4.04
C ALA A 97 -1.15 -6.44 -5.37
N GLY A 98 -1.82 -6.03 -6.45
CA GLY A 98 -1.54 -6.50 -7.81
C GLY A 98 -0.09 -6.23 -8.22
N GLN A 99 0.41 -5.01 -8.00
CA GLN A 99 1.81 -4.66 -8.32
C GLN A 99 2.83 -5.46 -7.51
N ILE A 100 2.53 -5.73 -6.24
CA ILE A 100 3.34 -6.61 -5.38
C ILE A 100 3.35 -8.02 -5.98
N LEU A 101 2.18 -8.59 -6.32
CA LEU A 101 2.07 -9.94 -6.89
C LEU A 101 2.80 -10.06 -8.23
N ASP A 102 2.73 -9.05 -9.10
CA ASP A 102 3.44 -9.01 -10.39
C ASP A 102 4.96 -9.03 -10.21
N SER A 103 5.46 -8.35 -9.17
CA SER A 103 6.89 -8.25 -8.87
C SER A 103 7.42 -9.39 -7.98
N SER A 104 6.53 -10.16 -7.33
CA SER A 104 6.87 -11.24 -6.39
C SER A 104 7.26 -12.53 -7.11
N ARG A 105 8.41 -12.56 -7.81
CA ARG A 105 8.86 -13.74 -8.56
C ARG A 105 9.10 -14.96 -7.64
N ASP A 106 8.84 -16.16 -8.15
CA ASP A 106 8.95 -17.42 -7.40
C ASP A 106 10.37 -17.75 -6.91
N ASP A 107 11.40 -17.17 -7.52
CA ASP A 107 12.80 -17.29 -7.11
C ASP A 107 13.23 -16.25 -6.06
N LEU A 108 12.36 -15.28 -5.76
CA LEU A 108 12.63 -14.16 -4.85
C LEU A 108 11.78 -14.19 -3.57
N VAL A 109 10.71 -14.96 -3.54
CA VAL A 109 9.82 -15.16 -2.38
C VAL A 109 9.40 -16.62 -2.23
N ASP A 110 8.83 -16.98 -1.08
CA ASP A 110 8.20 -18.29 -0.91
C ASP A 110 6.89 -18.39 -1.71
N ALA A 111 6.80 -19.42 -2.57
CA ALA A 111 5.64 -19.63 -3.43
C ALA A 111 4.34 -19.89 -2.66
N THR A 112 4.41 -20.48 -1.47
CA THR A 112 3.21 -20.73 -0.62
C THR A 112 2.71 -19.42 -0.03
N ALA A 113 3.62 -18.57 0.46
CA ALA A 113 3.28 -17.25 0.96
C ALA A 113 2.68 -16.36 -0.14
N ARG A 114 3.24 -16.41 -1.36
CA ARG A 114 2.70 -15.72 -2.54
C ARG A 114 1.27 -16.16 -2.86
N ALA A 115 1.03 -17.46 -2.95
CA ALA A 115 -0.30 -18.01 -3.26
C ALA A 115 -1.34 -17.67 -2.17
N ALA A 116 -0.93 -17.65 -0.90
CA ALA A 116 -1.80 -17.23 0.20
C ALA A 116 -2.18 -15.74 0.09
N PHE A 117 -1.23 -14.88 -0.28
CA PHE A 117 -1.50 -13.47 -0.52
C PHE A 117 -2.43 -13.25 -1.72
N GLU A 118 -2.18 -13.93 -2.84
CA GLU A 118 -3.06 -13.90 -4.02
C GLU A 118 -4.50 -14.31 -3.69
N THR A 119 -4.66 -15.38 -2.91
CA THR A 119 -5.97 -15.87 -2.45
C THR A 119 -6.69 -14.82 -1.59
N ALA A 120 -6.00 -14.20 -0.65
CA ALA A 120 -6.58 -13.16 0.21
C ALA A 120 -6.99 -11.92 -0.59
N VAL A 121 -6.16 -11.49 -1.55
CA VAL A 121 -6.44 -10.35 -2.45
C VAL A 121 -7.67 -10.64 -3.32
N ALA A 122 -7.77 -11.83 -3.90
CA ALA A 122 -8.95 -12.22 -4.69
C ALA A 122 -10.24 -12.26 -3.85
N ALA A 123 -10.15 -12.72 -2.59
CA ALA A 123 -11.28 -12.69 -1.67
C ALA A 123 -11.72 -11.26 -1.36
N GLN A 124 -10.79 -10.36 -1.04
CA GLN A 124 -11.10 -8.94 -0.79
C GLN A 124 -11.68 -8.26 -2.04
N ALA A 125 -11.16 -8.55 -3.23
CA ALA A 125 -11.71 -8.04 -4.49
C ALA A 125 -13.17 -8.48 -4.73
N THR A 126 -13.54 -9.68 -4.29
CA THR A 126 -14.93 -10.17 -4.37
C THR A 126 -15.83 -9.38 -3.41
N VAL A 127 -15.38 -9.11 -2.18
CA VAL A 127 -16.13 -8.28 -1.21
C VAL A 127 -16.26 -6.83 -1.69
N ALA A 128 -15.22 -6.27 -2.33
CA ALA A 128 -15.26 -4.96 -2.95
C ALA A 128 -16.31 -4.86 -4.06
N ALA A 129 -16.37 -5.83 -4.96
CA ALA A 129 -17.39 -5.88 -6.03
C ALA A 129 -18.83 -6.02 -5.47
N ASP A 130 -19.01 -6.79 -4.39
CA ASP A 130 -20.31 -6.87 -3.71
C ASP A 130 -20.71 -5.52 -3.11
N ALA A 131 -19.75 -4.76 -2.54
CA ALA A 131 -20.01 -3.45 -1.97
C ALA A 131 -20.33 -2.39 -3.04
N GLU A 132 -19.65 -2.44 -4.19
CA GLU A 132 -19.97 -1.62 -5.38
C GLU A 132 -21.41 -1.87 -5.83
N THR A 133 -21.86 -3.13 -5.85
CA THR A 133 -23.25 -3.46 -6.17
C THR A 133 -24.26 -2.84 -5.20
N VAL A 134 -23.92 -2.76 -3.90
CA VAL A 134 -24.78 -2.11 -2.88
C VAL A 134 -24.81 -0.59 -3.07
N LEU A 135 -23.69 0.03 -3.46
CA LEU A 135 -23.63 1.46 -3.79
C LEU A 135 -24.45 1.78 -5.05
N ASP A 136 -24.37 0.95 -6.08
CA ASP A 136 -25.08 1.12 -7.35
C ASP A 136 -26.60 1.12 -7.20
N GLU A 137 -27.13 0.47 -6.16
CA GLU A 137 -28.57 0.50 -5.85
C GLU A 137 -29.02 1.88 -5.34
N GLY A 138 -28.14 2.58 -4.61
CA GLY A 138 -28.35 3.93 -4.11
C GLY A 138 -29.50 4.11 -3.12
N VAL A 139 -29.64 5.34 -2.63
CA VAL A 139 -30.78 5.76 -1.78
C VAL A 139 -31.87 6.40 -2.65
N ASP A 140 -33.11 5.90 -2.55
CA ASP A 140 -34.26 6.52 -3.21
C ASP A 140 -34.65 7.82 -2.47
N ASP A 141 -34.25 8.96 -3.03
CA ASP A 141 -34.56 10.30 -2.53
C ASP A 141 -36.02 10.74 -2.77
N GLY A 142 -36.76 9.93 -3.54
CA GLY A 142 -37.73 10.43 -4.50
C GLY A 142 -38.81 11.36 -3.97
N THR A 143 -39.17 12.27 -4.86
CA THR A 143 -40.11 13.37 -4.62
C THR A 143 -41.56 12.90 -4.63
N ALA A 144 -42.36 13.32 -3.65
CA ALA A 144 -43.80 13.10 -3.63
C ALA A 144 -44.56 14.43 -3.60
N GLU A 145 -45.54 14.60 -4.50
CA GLU A 145 -46.44 15.76 -4.45
C GLU A 145 -47.56 15.50 -3.44
N LYS A 146 -47.78 16.44 -2.53
CA LYS A 146 -48.80 16.32 -1.48
C LYS A 146 -50.22 16.36 -2.06
N PRO A 147 -51.02 15.28 -1.94
CA PRO A 147 -52.39 15.27 -2.45
C PRO A 147 -53.32 16.21 -1.66
N ALA A 148 -54.34 16.74 -2.32
CA ALA A 148 -55.35 17.59 -1.68
C ALA A 148 -56.51 16.79 -1.05
N TRP A 149 -56.75 15.56 -1.52
CA TRP A 149 -57.89 14.75 -1.10
C TRP A 149 -57.55 13.85 0.09
N THR A 150 -58.44 13.80 1.09
CA THR A 150 -58.20 13.08 2.36
C THR A 150 -57.80 11.61 2.19
N TRP A 151 -58.40 10.89 1.25
CA TRP A 151 -58.11 9.47 1.05
C TRP A 151 -56.80 9.25 0.28
N GLU A 152 -56.43 10.20 -0.59
CA GLU A 152 -55.14 10.19 -1.29
C GLU A 152 -54.00 10.46 -0.30
N LEU A 153 -54.19 11.38 0.66
CA LEU A 153 -53.22 11.65 1.74
C LEU A 153 -52.86 10.39 2.54
N PHE A 154 -53.84 9.55 2.89
CA PHE A 154 -53.55 8.29 3.61
C PHE A 154 -52.83 7.26 2.73
N GLY A 155 -53.21 7.16 1.45
CA GLY A 155 -52.54 6.27 0.50
C GLY A 155 -51.08 6.67 0.30
N GLU A 156 -50.84 7.96 0.09
CA GLU A 156 -49.50 8.50 -0.12
C GLU A 156 -48.65 8.43 1.15
N ALA A 157 -49.23 8.70 2.33
CA ALA A 157 -48.52 8.49 3.59
C ALA A 157 -48.06 7.03 3.77
N SER A 158 -48.89 6.06 3.36
CA SER A 158 -48.52 4.63 3.41
C SER A 158 -47.39 4.30 2.43
N ALA A 159 -47.41 4.91 1.23
CA ALA A 159 -46.34 4.76 0.25
C ALA A 159 -45.02 5.39 0.72
N LEU A 160 -45.08 6.56 1.37
CA LEU A 160 -43.92 7.20 1.99
C LEU A 160 -43.33 6.34 3.11
N ASP A 161 -44.17 5.75 3.97
CA ASP A 161 -43.73 4.81 5.02
C ASP A 161 -43.05 3.56 4.42
N GLU A 162 -43.57 3.02 3.31
CA GLU A 162 -42.95 1.88 2.61
C GLU A 162 -41.59 2.26 2.02
N ARG A 163 -41.46 3.46 1.46
CA ARG A 163 -40.19 3.98 0.92
C ARG A 163 -39.18 4.28 2.02
N ALA A 164 -39.61 4.84 3.15
CA ALA A 164 -38.74 5.06 4.30
C ALA A 164 -38.12 3.75 4.80
N ARG A 165 -38.92 2.67 4.89
CA ARG A 165 -38.41 1.32 5.22
C ARG A 165 -37.46 0.77 4.17
N ALA A 166 -37.71 1.01 2.88
CA ALA A 166 -36.80 0.59 1.82
C ALA A 166 -35.43 1.32 1.93
N VAL A 167 -35.43 2.60 2.33
CA VAL A 167 -34.19 3.34 2.60
C VAL A 167 -33.47 2.78 3.83
N GLU A 168 -34.20 2.47 4.91
CA GLU A 168 -33.63 1.79 6.09
C GLU A 168 -33.00 0.43 5.74
N ASP A 169 -33.68 -0.39 4.93
CA ASP A 169 -33.15 -1.67 4.45
C ASP A 169 -31.87 -1.48 3.59
N THR A 170 -31.77 -0.40 2.81
CA THR A 170 -30.54 -0.06 2.07
C THR A 170 -29.40 0.37 2.99
N ILE A 171 -29.69 1.20 4.01
CA ILE A 171 -28.71 1.61 5.03
C ILE A 171 -28.12 0.37 5.73
N ASP A 172 -28.97 -0.57 6.16
CA ASP A 172 -28.53 -1.79 6.83
C ASP A 172 -27.59 -2.63 5.92
N ARG A 173 -27.89 -2.70 4.62
CA ARG A 173 -27.03 -3.39 3.64
C ARG A 173 -25.71 -2.67 3.39
N MET A 174 -25.70 -1.34 3.38
CA MET A 174 -24.47 -0.54 3.30
C MET A 174 -23.58 -0.75 4.54
N ASP A 175 -24.16 -0.77 5.74
CA ASP A 175 -23.43 -1.04 6.98
C ASP A 175 -22.90 -2.49 7.05
N GLU A 176 -23.67 -3.47 6.55
CA GLU A 176 -23.21 -4.85 6.39
C GLU A 176 -22.05 -4.95 5.39
N ALA A 177 -22.16 -4.29 4.23
CA ALA A 177 -21.09 -4.24 3.23
C ALA A 177 -19.82 -3.60 3.80
N ARG A 178 -19.95 -2.48 4.54
CA ARG A 178 -18.83 -1.83 5.23
C ARG A 178 -18.14 -2.78 6.20
N THR A 179 -18.92 -3.48 7.03
CA THR A 179 -18.38 -4.45 8.00
C THR A 179 -17.63 -5.57 7.30
N ARG A 180 -18.19 -6.13 6.21
CA ARG A 180 -17.49 -7.15 5.41
C ARG A 180 -16.20 -6.62 4.78
N LEU A 181 -16.19 -5.39 4.30
CA LEU A 181 -14.98 -4.75 3.76
C LEU A 181 -13.90 -4.57 4.83
N ASP A 182 -14.24 -4.06 6.01
CA ASP A 182 -13.31 -3.91 7.13
C ASP A 182 -12.72 -5.28 7.54
N ASP A 183 -13.57 -6.29 7.71
CA ASP A 183 -13.16 -7.65 8.09
C ASP A 183 -12.29 -8.33 7.00
N SER A 184 -12.47 -7.95 5.72
CA SER A 184 -11.68 -8.50 4.61
C SER A 184 -10.23 -8.01 4.59
N GLY A 185 -9.91 -6.91 5.29
CA GLY A 185 -8.57 -6.35 5.33
C GLY A 185 -7.56 -7.19 6.10
N GLU A 186 -7.95 -7.74 7.26
CA GLU A 186 -7.03 -8.48 8.15
C GLU A 186 -6.37 -9.71 7.48
N PRO A 187 -7.09 -10.56 6.73
CA PRO A 187 -6.47 -11.65 5.99
C PRO A 187 -5.43 -11.20 4.96
N VAL A 188 -5.72 -10.13 4.21
CA VAL A 188 -4.81 -9.55 3.21
C VAL A 188 -3.53 -9.06 3.88
N ASP A 189 -3.68 -8.32 4.97
CA ASP A 189 -2.59 -7.76 5.76
C ASP A 189 -1.70 -8.84 6.39
N THR A 190 -2.31 -9.91 6.89
CA THR A 190 -1.61 -11.07 7.46
C THR A 190 -0.83 -11.82 6.38
N ALA A 191 -1.46 -12.10 5.24
CA ALA A 191 -0.82 -12.78 4.13
C ALA A 191 0.31 -11.94 3.50
N ALA A 192 0.12 -10.61 3.41
CA ALA A 192 1.15 -9.67 2.95
C ALA A 192 2.40 -9.72 3.84
N ARG A 193 2.23 -9.63 5.17
CA ARG A 193 3.36 -9.71 6.12
C ARG A 193 4.10 -11.04 6.04
N ALA A 194 3.38 -12.15 5.83
CA ALA A 194 3.99 -13.45 5.60
C ALA A 194 4.81 -13.49 4.30
N LEU A 195 4.28 -12.91 3.21
CA LEU A 195 4.99 -12.76 1.94
C LEU A 195 6.27 -11.91 2.11
N TYR A 196 6.19 -10.78 2.81
CA TYR A 196 7.33 -9.87 3.02
C TYR A 196 8.46 -10.56 3.79
N ALA A 197 8.12 -11.22 4.90
CA ALA A 197 9.08 -11.98 5.71
C ALA A 197 9.70 -13.15 4.92
N SER A 198 8.97 -13.72 3.96
CA SER A 198 9.46 -14.85 3.17
C SER A 198 10.61 -14.49 2.23
N ALA A 199 10.83 -13.22 1.90
CA ALA A 199 11.87 -12.79 0.96
C ALA A 199 13.31 -13.03 1.46
N ALA A 200 13.52 -13.09 2.78
CA ALA A 200 14.86 -13.13 3.37
C ALA A 200 15.69 -14.38 2.98
N ALA A 201 15.07 -15.55 3.04
CA ALA A 201 15.76 -16.81 2.74
C ALA A 201 16.06 -16.98 1.23
N PRO A 202 15.08 -16.77 0.32
CA PRO A 202 15.33 -16.74 -1.12
C PRO A 202 16.37 -15.68 -1.51
N ALA A 203 16.36 -14.47 -0.93
CA ALA A 203 17.37 -13.46 -1.22
C ALA A 203 18.79 -13.97 -0.94
N THR A 204 18.99 -14.60 0.22
CA THR A 204 20.30 -15.18 0.59
C THR A 204 20.73 -16.28 -0.39
N ALA A 205 19.80 -17.16 -0.78
CA ALA A 205 20.08 -18.21 -1.75
C ALA A 205 20.36 -17.65 -3.16
N PHE A 206 19.63 -16.61 -3.55
CA PHE A 206 19.77 -15.93 -4.84
C PHE A 206 21.14 -15.25 -4.93
N GLU A 207 21.57 -14.54 -3.89
CA GLU A 207 22.92 -13.96 -3.84
C GLU A 207 24.01 -15.04 -3.91
N ALA A 208 23.85 -16.14 -3.15
CA ALA A 208 24.79 -17.26 -3.16
C ALA A 208 24.90 -17.97 -4.53
N ALA A 209 23.91 -17.83 -5.40
CA ALA A 209 23.96 -18.33 -6.78
C ALA A 209 24.72 -17.38 -7.75
N HIS A 210 24.97 -16.13 -7.34
CA HIS A 210 25.54 -15.07 -8.16
C HIS A 210 26.83 -14.50 -7.55
N VAL A 211 27.70 -15.39 -7.03
CA VAL A 211 28.92 -15.02 -6.27
C VAL A 211 29.92 -14.14 -7.01
N SER A 212 29.85 -14.10 -8.34
CA SER A 212 30.74 -13.29 -9.17
C SER A 212 30.20 -11.89 -9.47
N ALA A 213 28.99 -11.54 -9.04
CA ALA A 213 28.44 -10.20 -9.27
C ALA A 213 29.27 -9.12 -8.56
N ASN A 214 29.26 -7.92 -9.14
CA ASN A 214 29.94 -6.75 -8.59
C ASN A 214 29.38 -6.38 -7.21
N ALA A 215 30.25 -5.93 -6.30
CA ALA A 215 29.96 -5.70 -4.91
C ALA A 215 28.89 -4.64 -4.70
N VAL A 216 28.89 -3.56 -5.49
CA VAL A 216 27.85 -2.52 -5.39
C VAL A 216 26.49 -3.10 -5.77
N VAL A 217 26.44 -3.98 -6.77
CA VAL A 217 25.21 -4.64 -7.20
C VAL A 217 24.71 -5.65 -6.16
N VAL A 218 25.62 -6.43 -5.54
CA VAL A 218 25.32 -7.32 -4.41
C VAL A 218 24.72 -6.53 -3.26
N LEU A 219 25.35 -5.41 -2.88
CA LEU A 219 24.84 -4.57 -1.81
C LEU A 219 23.47 -3.99 -2.18
N ASP A 220 23.30 -3.40 -3.37
CA ASP A 220 22.01 -2.85 -3.84
C ASP A 220 20.89 -3.89 -3.79
N PHE A 221 21.20 -5.15 -4.10
CA PHE A 221 20.27 -6.27 -3.97
C PHE A 221 19.91 -6.55 -2.50
N ARG A 222 20.90 -6.59 -1.59
CA ARG A 222 20.66 -6.77 -0.15
C ARG A 222 19.78 -5.67 0.44
N ASP A 223 20.04 -4.41 0.14
CA ASP A 223 19.22 -3.29 0.63
C ASP A 223 17.78 -3.38 0.10
N ALA A 224 17.60 -3.79 -1.16
CA ALA A 224 16.26 -3.96 -1.73
C ALA A 224 15.51 -5.14 -1.09
N ALA A 225 16.19 -6.24 -0.79
CA ALA A 225 15.61 -7.36 -0.04
C ALA A 225 15.23 -6.95 1.39
N GLU A 226 16.10 -6.21 2.09
CA GLU A 226 15.81 -5.67 3.42
C GLU A 226 14.63 -4.70 3.41
N ALA A 227 14.54 -3.85 2.37
CA ALA A 227 13.41 -2.93 2.20
C ALA A 227 12.07 -3.67 2.03
N VAL A 228 12.05 -4.83 1.38
CA VAL A 228 10.86 -5.71 1.30
C VAL A 228 10.53 -6.30 2.67
N VAL A 229 11.51 -6.89 3.36
CA VAL A 229 11.31 -7.50 4.69
C VAL A 229 10.83 -6.48 5.73
N GLY A 230 11.25 -5.22 5.59
CA GLY A 230 10.85 -4.12 6.48
C GLY A 230 9.43 -3.59 6.26
N GLN A 231 8.68 -4.06 5.26
CA GLN A 231 7.31 -3.61 5.02
C GLN A 231 6.33 -4.16 6.08
N THR A 232 5.31 -3.37 6.42
CA THR A 232 4.33 -3.73 7.46
C THR A 232 2.87 -3.72 7.01
N ALA A 233 2.57 -3.12 5.86
CA ALA A 233 1.24 -2.93 5.32
C ALA A 233 1.24 -2.97 3.79
N VAL A 234 0.10 -3.31 3.19
CA VAL A 234 -0.11 -3.24 1.74
C VAL A 234 -0.27 -1.78 1.31
N GLY A 235 0.46 -1.37 0.29
CA GLY A 235 0.39 -0.03 -0.26
C GLY A 235 1.51 0.27 -1.25
N SER A 236 1.56 1.51 -1.72
CA SER A 236 2.52 1.94 -2.75
C SER A 236 3.98 1.77 -2.33
N GLY A 237 4.31 1.95 -1.03
CA GLY A 237 5.65 1.70 -0.50
C GLY A 237 6.10 0.25 -0.67
N ALA A 238 5.23 -0.70 -0.35
CA ALA A 238 5.51 -2.12 -0.54
C ALA A 238 5.60 -2.50 -2.02
N ALA A 239 4.73 -1.96 -2.87
CA ALA A 239 4.80 -2.16 -4.33
C ALA A 239 6.13 -1.65 -4.92
N VAL A 240 6.61 -0.48 -4.49
CA VAL A 240 7.91 0.06 -4.90
C VAL A 240 9.06 -0.79 -4.39
N ALA A 241 8.99 -1.29 -3.14
CA ALA A 241 10.02 -2.16 -2.58
C ALA A 241 10.16 -3.47 -3.39
N PHE A 242 9.04 -4.12 -3.71
CA PHE A 242 9.04 -5.35 -4.50
C PHE A 242 9.53 -5.16 -5.93
N SER A 243 9.05 -4.13 -6.62
CA SER A 243 9.52 -3.84 -7.98
C SER A 243 11.00 -3.49 -8.02
N THR A 244 11.51 -2.76 -7.03
CA THR A 244 12.95 -2.48 -6.88
C THR A 244 13.72 -3.77 -6.60
N TYR A 245 13.26 -4.62 -5.69
CA TYR A 245 13.88 -5.89 -5.38
C TYR A 245 13.99 -6.81 -6.61
N ALA A 246 12.93 -6.92 -7.41
CA ALA A 246 12.95 -7.67 -8.66
C ALA A 246 13.97 -7.09 -9.68
N GLN A 247 14.02 -5.77 -9.84
CA GLN A 247 15.00 -5.10 -10.71
C GLN A 247 16.44 -5.33 -10.24
N ARG A 248 16.68 -5.30 -8.92
CA ARG A 248 18.02 -5.56 -8.36
C ARG A 248 18.42 -7.02 -8.51
N ALA A 249 17.48 -7.96 -8.45
CA ALA A 249 17.75 -9.36 -8.77
C ALA A 249 18.22 -9.52 -10.22
N GLU A 250 17.55 -8.85 -11.17
CA GLU A 250 17.95 -8.87 -12.58
C GLU A 250 19.33 -8.23 -12.80
N ALA A 251 19.60 -7.10 -12.14
CA ALA A 251 20.92 -6.45 -12.18
C ALA A 251 22.01 -7.37 -11.61
N LEU A 252 21.73 -8.10 -10.53
CA LEU A 252 22.65 -9.06 -9.93
C LEU A 252 22.97 -10.21 -10.90
N THR A 253 21.95 -10.80 -11.53
CA THR A 253 22.13 -11.84 -12.55
C THR A 253 22.96 -11.33 -13.73
N ALA A 254 22.63 -10.14 -14.25
CA ALA A 254 23.35 -9.54 -15.36
C ALA A 254 24.81 -9.23 -15.01
N SER A 255 25.05 -8.67 -13.82
CA SER A 255 26.40 -8.39 -13.33
C SER A 255 27.21 -9.68 -13.17
N SER A 256 26.66 -10.70 -12.50
CA SER A 256 27.33 -12.00 -12.35
C SER A 256 27.67 -12.64 -13.70
N ALA A 257 26.78 -12.54 -14.69
CA ALA A 257 27.02 -13.09 -16.02
C ALA A 257 28.14 -12.33 -16.76
N SER A 258 28.16 -11.00 -16.66
CA SER A 258 29.22 -10.15 -17.23
C SER A 258 30.58 -10.48 -16.61
N GLU A 259 30.63 -10.58 -15.30
CA GLU A 259 31.84 -10.86 -14.52
C GLU A 259 32.41 -12.27 -14.83
N LEU A 260 31.53 -13.26 -15.01
CA LEU A 260 31.94 -14.59 -15.45
C LEU A 260 32.45 -14.59 -16.90
N ALA A 261 31.88 -13.75 -17.78
CA ALA A 261 32.34 -13.63 -19.15
C ALA A 261 33.73 -12.99 -19.25
N GLU A 262 34.04 -11.98 -18.42
CA GLU A 262 35.37 -11.39 -18.34
C GLU A 262 36.43 -12.38 -17.83
N LYS A 263 36.03 -13.27 -16.92
CA LYS A 263 36.89 -14.31 -16.36
C LYS A 263 37.13 -15.49 -17.31
N ALA A 264 36.42 -15.55 -18.44
CA ALA A 264 36.47 -16.67 -19.38
C ALA A 264 37.88 -16.93 -19.94
N GLY A 265 38.14 -18.18 -20.31
CA GLY A 265 39.41 -18.63 -20.87
C GLY A 265 40.03 -19.79 -20.10
N PRO A 266 41.28 -20.18 -20.42
CA PRO A 266 41.93 -21.36 -19.85
C PRO A 266 42.10 -21.33 -18.33
N LEU A 267 42.17 -20.13 -17.74
CA LEU A 267 42.38 -19.93 -16.30
C LEU A 267 41.08 -19.76 -15.51
N MET A 268 39.91 -19.78 -16.15
CA MET A 268 38.62 -19.47 -15.49
C MET A 268 38.37 -20.34 -14.25
N GLY A 269 38.59 -21.65 -14.36
CA GLY A 269 38.37 -22.57 -13.23
C GLY A 269 39.25 -22.22 -12.02
N THR A 270 40.53 -21.94 -12.26
CA THR A 270 41.48 -21.57 -11.21
C THR A 270 41.16 -20.21 -10.60
N ARG A 271 40.76 -19.23 -11.42
CA ARG A 271 40.32 -17.91 -10.93
C ARG A 271 39.15 -18.06 -9.96
N LEU A 272 38.13 -18.83 -10.33
CA LEU A 272 36.98 -19.08 -9.44
C LEU A 272 37.36 -19.79 -8.14
N GLU A 273 38.33 -20.70 -8.17
CA GLU A 273 38.87 -21.34 -6.97
C GLU A 273 39.58 -20.33 -6.05
N ILE A 274 40.39 -19.44 -6.61
CA ILE A 274 41.09 -18.37 -5.90
C ILE A 274 40.08 -17.41 -5.25
N GLU A 275 39.07 -16.97 -6.00
CA GLU A 275 38.06 -16.06 -5.49
C GLU A 275 37.22 -16.71 -4.38
N ALA A 276 36.87 -17.99 -4.52
CA ALA A 276 36.19 -18.74 -3.47
C ALA A 276 37.04 -18.84 -2.20
N TYR A 277 38.34 -19.10 -2.33
CA TYR A 277 39.27 -19.09 -1.21
C TYR A 277 39.34 -17.71 -0.55
N ALA A 278 39.51 -16.63 -1.33
CA ALA A 278 39.55 -15.27 -0.82
C ALA A 278 38.26 -14.91 -0.06
N ARG A 279 37.08 -15.20 -0.62
CA ARG A 279 35.78 -14.99 0.06
C ARG A 279 35.67 -15.80 1.36
N SER A 280 36.21 -17.02 1.40
CA SER A 280 36.20 -17.86 2.62
C SER A 280 36.99 -17.29 3.79
N ILE A 281 37.96 -16.42 3.50
CA ILE A 281 38.78 -15.73 4.51
C ILE A 281 38.42 -14.25 4.66
N ALA A 282 37.47 -13.71 3.89
CA ALA A 282 37.14 -12.28 3.89
C ALA A 282 36.33 -11.80 5.11
N GLY A 283 35.90 -12.72 5.98
CA GLY A 283 35.18 -12.36 7.21
C GLY A 283 33.91 -11.52 6.99
N GLY A 284 33.20 -11.73 5.89
CA GLY A 284 31.97 -11.00 5.55
C GLY A 284 32.13 -9.74 4.70
N VAL A 285 33.36 -9.32 4.38
CA VAL A 285 33.60 -8.25 3.39
C VAL A 285 33.19 -8.74 2.00
N VAL A 286 32.45 -7.92 1.26
CA VAL A 286 32.07 -8.24 -0.12
C VAL A 286 33.26 -7.99 -1.04
N LEU A 287 33.66 -9.00 -1.82
CA LEU A 287 34.86 -8.96 -2.67
C LEU A 287 34.54 -9.02 -4.16
N ASP A 288 35.06 -8.04 -4.89
CA ASP A 288 35.16 -8.01 -6.35
C ASP A 288 36.57 -8.44 -6.80
N PHE A 289 36.65 -8.98 -8.02
CA PHE A 289 37.90 -9.49 -8.57
C PHE A 289 38.13 -9.07 -10.01
N ASP A 290 39.28 -8.43 -10.21
CA ASP A 290 39.83 -8.11 -11.52
C ASP A 290 41.06 -8.97 -11.80
N TRP A 291 41.30 -9.26 -13.07
CA TRP A 291 42.42 -10.07 -13.51
C TRP A 291 43.17 -9.37 -14.64
N ALA A 292 44.48 -9.15 -14.45
CA ALA A 292 45.32 -8.49 -15.45
C ALA A 292 46.62 -9.26 -15.70
N GLN A 293 47.32 -8.99 -16.80
CA GLN A 293 48.60 -9.64 -17.08
C GLN A 293 49.69 -9.20 -16.08
N ILE A 294 49.69 -7.92 -15.71
CA ILE A 294 50.65 -7.29 -14.82
C ILE A 294 49.86 -6.45 -13.82
N VAL A 295 50.16 -6.60 -12.53
CA VAL A 295 49.56 -5.85 -11.43
C VAL A 295 50.68 -5.30 -10.56
N ALA A 296 50.64 -4.02 -10.21
CA ALA A 296 51.70 -3.31 -9.47
C ALA A 296 53.12 -3.49 -10.07
N GLY A 297 53.22 -3.68 -11.39
CA GLY A 297 54.49 -3.89 -12.10
C GLY A 297 54.98 -5.35 -12.16
N THR A 298 54.25 -6.30 -11.57
CA THR A 298 54.62 -7.72 -11.50
C THR A 298 53.61 -8.62 -12.22
N GLY A 299 54.08 -9.64 -12.95
CA GLY A 299 53.23 -10.58 -13.68
C GLY A 299 54.01 -11.51 -14.62
N GLY A 300 53.44 -12.68 -14.94
CA GLY A 300 54.07 -13.68 -15.80
C GLY A 300 55.43 -14.14 -15.27
N SER A 301 56.47 -14.10 -16.10
CA SER A 301 57.83 -14.50 -15.69
C SER A 301 58.49 -13.57 -14.66
N ALA A 302 57.94 -12.38 -14.41
CA ALA A 302 58.43 -11.46 -13.40
C ALA A 302 57.91 -11.80 -11.99
N GLY A 303 56.97 -12.73 -11.87
CA GLY A 303 56.38 -13.19 -10.61
C GLY A 303 54.86 -12.94 -10.54
N MET A 304 54.34 -12.95 -9.32
CA MET A 304 52.94 -12.71 -9.00
C MET A 304 52.73 -11.32 -8.40
N GLY A 305 51.65 -10.65 -8.79
CA GLY A 305 51.30 -9.32 -8.30
C GLY A 305 49.83 -9.27 -7.89
N GLY A 306 49.54 -8.44 -6.89
CA GLY A 306 48.21 -8.17 -6.38
C GLY A 306 48.08 -6.70 -5.97
N THR A 307 46.85 -6.21 -5.96
CA THR A 307 46.46 -4.98 -5.29
C THR A 307 45.04 -5.13 -4.76
N ALA A 308 44.69 -4.41 -3.72
CA ALA A 308 43.30 -4.27 -3.29
C ALA A 308 42.93 -2.81 -2.99
N THR A 309 41.65 -2.52 -3.14
CA THR A 309 41.03 -1.26 -2.70
C THR A 309 40.03 -1.57 -1.60
N TRP A 310 39.78 -0.65 -0.66
CA TRP A 310 38.78 -0.84 0.38
C TRP A 310 37.83 0.34 0.48
N ASN A 311 36.58 0.05 0.79
CA ASN A 311 35.55 1.04 1.09
C ASN A 311 34.77 0.57 2.32
N ALA A 312 34.63 1.44 3.33
CA ALA A 312 33.97 1.11 4.59
C ALA A 312 32.44 1.34 4.60
N VAL A 313 31.87 1.84 3.50
CA VAL A 313 30.43 2.07 3.36
C VAL A 313 29.68 0.72 3.36
N ARG A 314 28.47 0.71 3.94
CA ARG A 314 27.52 -0.44 3.90
C ARG A 314 28.14 -1.78 4.37
N GLY A 315 28.94 -1.74 5.43
CA GLY A 315 29.53 -2.93 6.04
C GLY A 315 30.85 -3.40 5.39
N GLY A 316 31.29 -2.71 4.32
CA GLY A 316 32.60 -2.92 3.72
C GLY A 316 32.56 -3.71 2.42
N PHE A 317 33.19 -3.16 1.39
CA PHE A 317 33.50 -3.88 0.15
C PHE A 317 34.89 -3.52 -0.38
N SER A 318 35.43 -4.41 -1.21
CA SER A 318 36.79 -4.31 -1.72
C SER A 318 36.87 -4.89 -3.12
N THR A 319 37.71 -4.29 -3.96
CA THR A 319 38.11 -4.89 -5.24
C THR A 319 39.55 -5.37 -5.13
N ILE A 320 39.78 -6.65 -5.41
CA ILE A 320 41.11 -7.27 -5.48
C ILE A 320 41.48 -7.47 -6.95
N THR A 321 42.61 -6.95 -7.38
CA THR A 321 43.16 -7.20 -8.71
C THR A 321 44.35 -8.15 -8.59
N LEU A 322 44.34 -9.25 -9.34
CA LEU A 322 45.41 -10.26 -9.34
C LEU A 322 46.04 -10.42 -10.72
N SER A 323 47.35 -10.64 -10.75
CA SER A 323 48.03 -10.96 -12.00
C SER A 323 47.64 -12.36 -12.49
N HIS A 324 47.65 -12.59 -13.81
CA HIS A 324 47.35 -13.90 -14.39
C HIS A 324 48.29 -15.00 -13.88
N SER A 325 49.54 -14.67 -13.56
CA SER A 325 50.51 -15.60 -12.96
C SER A 325 50.04 -16.18 -11.63
N VAL A 326 49.22 -15.48 -10.84
CA VAL A 326 48.62 -16.03 -9.61
C VAL A 326 47.75 -17.25 -9.93
N ALA A 327 46.96 -17.17 -11.01
CA ALA A 327 46.13 -18.27 -11.46
C ALA A 327 46.93 -19.37 -12.19
N GLU A 328 48.08 -19.04 -12.79
CA GLU A 328 48.97 -20.04 -13.42
C GLU A 328 49.73 -20.87 -12.38
N GLU A 329 50.08 -20.28 -11.24
CA GLU A 329 50.87 -20.93 -10.18
C GLU A 329 50.02 -21.52 -9.04
N TRP A 330 48.71 -21.32 -9.05
CA TRP A 330 47.81 -21.85 -8.01
C TRP A 330 47.83 -23.39 -7.95
N PRO A 331 47.79 -24.02 -6.76
CA PRO A 331 47.68 -23.45 -5.41
C PRO A 331 49.03 -23.35 -4.66
N ASP A 332 50.10 -22.88 -5.32
CA ASP A 332 51.42 -22.71 -4.67
C ASP A 332 51.33 -21.91 -3.36
N ALA A 333 52.22 -22.21 -2.41
CA ALA A 333 52.24 -21.57 -1.11
C ALA A 333 52.39 -20.04 -1.21
N ASN A 334 53.17 -19.54 -2.18
CA ASN A 334 53.31 -18.11 -2.44
C ASN A 334 52.02 -17.51 -3.02
N ALA A 335 51.36 -18.19 -3.96
CA ALA A 335 50.11 -17.73 -4.55
C ALA A 335 49.01 -17.60 -3.48
N ARG A 336 48.87 -18.61 -2.60
CA ARG A 336 47.92 -18.56 -1.47
C ARG A 336 48.27 -17.47 -0.47
N ALA A 337 49.55 -17.29 -0.16
CA ALA A 337 50.00 -16.25 0.76
C ALA A 337 49.75 -14.84 0.20
N LEU A 338 49.96 -14.63 -1.10
CA LEU A 338 49.63 -13.37 -1.77
C LEU A 338 48.14 -13.09 -1.75
N VAL A 339 47.30 -14.06 -2.11
CA VAL A 339 45.84 -13.88 -2.02
C VAL A 339 45.40 -13.56 -0.59
N ALA A 340 45.99 -14.21 0.42
CA ALA A 340 45.73 -13.88 1.82
C ALA A 340 46.17 -12.45 2.19
N HIS A 341 47.31 -11.99 1.65
CA HIS A 341 47.78 -10.60 1.82
C HIS A 341 46.79 -9.60 1.22
N GLU A 342 46.35 -9.80 -0.03
CA GLU A 342 45.35 -8.91 -0.67
C GLU A 342 44.00 -8.90 0.06
N VAL A 343 43.59 -10.04 0.65
CA VAL A 343 42.41 -10.05 1.53
C VAL A 343 42.67 -9.24 2.80
N GLY A 344 43.89 -9.24 3.33
CA GLY A 344 44.24 -8.40 4.48
C GLY A 344 43.98 -6.92 4.23
N HIS A 345 44.32 -6.44 3.03
CA HIS A 345 43.95 -5.10 2.56
C HIS A 345 42.43 -4.90 2.52
N ALA A 346 41.68 -5.88 1.98
CA ALA A 346 40.23 -5.85 1.94
C ALA A 346 39.57 -5.74 3.34
N ILE A 347 40.13 -6.41 4.35
CA ILE A 347 39.64 -6.38 5.74
C ILE A 347 39.68 -4.97 6.35
N THR A 348 40.54 -4.09 5.85
CA THR A 348 40.56 -2.66 6.22
C THR A 348 39.18 -2.01 6.10
N SER A 349 38.34 -2.46 5.16
CA SER A 349 36.96 -1.99 5.00
C SER A 349 36.11 -2.07 6.28
N LYS A 350 36.37 -3.04 7.17
CA LYS A 350 35.65 -3.19 8.46
C LYS A 350 36.52 -2.99 9.70
N CYS A 351 37.85 -2.93 9.54
CA CYS A 351 38.81 -2.86 10.66
C CYS A 351 39.80 -1.68 10.58
N SER A 352 39.53 -0.69 9.74
CA SER A 352 40.33 0.53 9.59
C SER A 352 40.54 1.31 10.88
N ASP A 353 39.67 1.15 11.89
CA ASP A 353 39.78 1.81 13.18
C ASP A 353 40.85 1.19 14.11
N LYS A 354 41.43 0.04 13.75
CA LYS A 354 42.38 -0.71 14.59
C LYS A 354 43.84 -0.36 14.35
N PHE A 355 44.14 0.35 13.28
CA PHE A 355 45.49 0.73 12.89
C PHE A 355 45.46 2.05 12.10
N ASP A 356 46.61 2.60 11.72
CA ASP A 356 46.66 3.81 10.89
C ASP A 356 46.41 3.48 9.42
N SER A 357 45.15 3.20 9.06
CA SER A 357 44.78 2.75 7.72
C SER A 357 44.99 3.79 6.62
N ALA A 358 45.34 5.04 6.98
CA ALA A 358 45.64 6.11 6.04
C ALA A 358 47.14 6.18 5.67
N ASP A 359 48.00 5.51 6.42
CA ASP A 359 49.42 5.38 6.12
C ASP A 359 49.66 4.10 5.29
N ASP A 360 50.24 4.26 4.10
CA ASP A 360 50.47 3.14 3.17
C ASP A 360 51.36 2.05 3.80
N ALA A 361 52.38 2.43 4.59
CA ALA A 361 53.27 1.44 5.20
C ALA A 361 52.57 0.66 6.33
N ALA A 362 51.74 1.32 7.13
CA ALA A 362 50.90 0.65 8.13
C ALA A 362 49.87 -0.27 7.47
N ASN A 363 49.36 0.08 6.29
CA ASN A 363 48.45 -0.74 5.50
C ASN A 363 49.11 -2.02 4.96
N GLU A 364 50.33 -1.90 4.42
CA GLU A 364 51.13 -3.08 4.03
C GLU A 364 51.52 -3.94 5.25
N GLU A 365 51.89 -3.33 6.38
CA GLU A 365 52.14 -4.06 7.63
C GLU A 365 50.89 -4.84 8.08
N TRP A 366 49.71 -4.22 7.99
CA TRP A 366 48.43 -4.82 8.33
C TRP A 366 48.10 -6.03 7.45
N ALA A 367 48.21 -5.90 6.13
CA ALA A 367 47.94 -6.99 5.20
C ALA A 367 48.87 -8.19 5.41
N THR A 368 50.16 -7.93 5.65
CA THR A 368 51.12 -8.97 6.02
C THR A 368 50.78 -9.60 7.37
N ALA A 369 50.41 -8.80 8.38
CA ALA A 369 50.01 -9.30 9.69
C ALA A 369 48.78 -10.20 9.61
N TRP A 370 47.79 -9.82 8.80
CA TRP A 370 46.60 -10.61 8.51
C TRP A 370 46.96 -11.97 7.90
N ALA A 371 47.76 -11.99 6.83
CA ALA A 371 48.17 -13.22 6.14
C ALA A 371 48.92 -14.17 7.09
N ILE A 372 49.85 -13.66 7.89
CA ILE A 372 50.57 -14.43 8.91
C ILE A 372 49.61 -14.97 9.96
N SER A 373 48.65 -14.16 10.42
CA SER A 373 47.66 -14.61 11.40
C SER A 373 46.87 -15.82 10.86
N MET A 374 46.57 -15.83 9.56
CA MET A 374 45.89 -16.93 8.87
C MET A 374 46.78 -18.16 8.61
N GLY A 375 48.06 -18.09 9.02
CA GLY A 375 49.03 -19.19 8.93
C GLY A 375 49.91 -19.16 7.68
N HIS A 376 49.87 -18.08 6.88
CA HIS A 376 50.67 -17.97 5.66
C HIS A 376 52.08 -17.43 5.95
N THR A 377 53.08 -18.26 5.73
CA THR A 377 54.50 -17.96 5.99
C THR A 377 55.39 -17.95 4.73
N ALA A 378 54.82 -18.23 3.56
CA ALA A 378 55.53 -18.16 2.28
C ALA A 378 55.79 -16.70 1.87
N GLU A 379 56.71 -16.48 0.92
CA GLU A 379 57.20 -15.13 0.55
C GLU A 379 56.08 -14.19 0.05
N GLY A 380 55.03 -14.76 -0.54
CA GLY A 380 53.86 -14.01 -0.99
C GLY A 380 53.07 -13.29 0.12
N ASN A 381 53.32 -13.54 1.40
CA ASN A 381 52.60 -12.86 2.50
C ASN A 381 53.00 -11.38 2.68
N GLY A 382 54.02 -10.90 1.95
CA GLY A 382 54.50 -9.51 2.01
C GLY A 382 55.73 -9.29 2.89
N VAL A 383 56.17 -10.27 3.70
CA VAL A 383 57.36 -10.13 4.56
C VAL A 383 58.62 -9.80 3.77
N TYR A 384 58.78 -10.38 2.58
CA TYR A 384 59.95 -10.11 1.74
C TYR A 384 59.99 -8.66 1.24
N ALA A 385 58.82 -8.08 0.94
CA ALA A 385 58.70 -6.73 0.41
C ALA A 385 58.68 -5.65 1.50
N TYR A 386 57.97 -5.91 2.60
CA TYR A 386 57.61 -4.91 3.61
C TYR A 386 58.22 -5.17 5.00
N GLY A 387 58.82 -6.34 5.20
CA GLY A 387 59.38 -6.77 6.48
C GLY A 387 58.35 -7.48 7.37
N TYR A 388 58.83 -7.98 8.52
CA TYR A 388 57.96 -8.64 9.48
C TYR A 388 57.12 -7.62 10.26
N PRO A 389 55.79 -7.80 10.34
CA PRO A 389 54.93 -6.96 11.17
C PRO A 389 55.19 -7.22 12.66
N SER A 390 54.83 -6.26 13.50
CA SER A 390 54.89 -6.46 14.94
C SER A 390 53.93 -7.56 15.40
N GLN A 391 54.30 -8.28 16.48
CA GLN A 391 53.40 -9.30 17.06
C GLN A 391 52.05 -8.68 17.49
N ALA A 392 52.07 -7.44 17.99
CA ALA A 392 50.86 -6.70 18.31
C ALA A 392 49.96 -6.51 17.08
N MET A 393 50.52 -6.17 15.91
CA MET A 393 49.74 -6.05 14.68
C MET A 393 49.13 -7.40 14.25
N ILE A 394 49.89 -8.50 14.35
CA ILE A 394 49.39 -9.86 14.04
C ILE A 394 48.22 -10.23 14.96
N ASP A 395 48.36 -9.97 16.26
CA ASP A 395 47.33 -10.26 17.25
C ASP A 395 46.07 -9.43 17.00
N ILE A 396 46.21 -8.14 16.66
CA ILE A 396 45.09 -7.26 16.32
C ILE A 396 44.40 -7.72 15.02
N ALA A 397 45.17 -8.02 13.97
CA ALA A 397 44.62 -8.50 12.70
C ALA A 397 43.82 -9.81 12.88
N ALA A 398 44.27 -10.71 13.75
CA ALA A 398 43.56 -11.95 14.07
C ALA A 398 42.16 -11.70 14.67
N THR A 399 41.91 -10.55 15.29
CA THR A 399 40.59 -10.20 15.86
C THR A 399 39.55 -9.82 14.81
N CYS A 400 39.96 -9.62 13.54
CA CYS A 400 39.10 -9.18 12.44
C CYS A 400 38.57 -10.32 11.54
N ARG A 401 38.77 -11.58 11.94
CA ARG A 401 38.32 -12.75 11.19
C ARG A 401 36.80 -12.85 11.06
#